data_AF-A0A1B8CRW3-F1
#
_entry.id   AF-A0A1B8CRW3-F1
#
_cell.length_a   1.000
_cell.length_b   1.000
_cell.length_c   1.000
_cell.angle_alpha   90.00
_cell.angle_beta   90.00
_cell.angle_gamma   90.00
#
_symmetry.space_group_name_H-M   'P 1'
#
loop_
_entity.id
_entity.type
_entity.pdbx_description
1 polymer ?
#
loop_
_entity_poly.entity_id
_entity_poly.type
_entity_poly.pdbx_seq_one_letter_code
_entity_poly.pdbx_strand_id
1 'polypeptide(L)'
;MSTSTSERREDVDMEESAPVSEPQTHAPPPLAQAPPPTQDPAPIPASAPAPGSISTAPLTATTFLLIDSQTAFTHPTHWGPARSNPSYESNISTLLSPSALSASRTQAPDPKSPLHPDAPGFAWMPYTTPIAGEHIVTKTVNSAFIGTELE
;
A
#
# COMPACT_ATOMS: atom_id res chain seq x y z
N MET A 1 -78.01 -4.14 25.87
CA MET A 1 -78.78 -2.94 25.46
C MET A 1 -77.79 -1.80 25.42
N SER A 2 -77.34 -1.43 24.22
CA SER A 2 -77.63 -0.12 23.57
C SER A 2 -76.90 1.04 24.28
N THR A 3 -76.12 1.94 23.69
CA THR A 3 -75.82 2.36 22.30
C THR A 3 -74.67 3.40 22.46
N SER A 4 -73.62 3.33 21.64
CA SER A 4 -73.33 4.25 20.51
C SER A 4 -72.69 5.62 20.86
N THR A 5 -71.50 5.84 20.27
CA THR A 5 -71.03 7.06 19.59
C THR A 5 -70.77 8.34 20.41
N SER A 6 -69.53 8.81 20.44
CA SER A 6 -69.10 9.97 19.61
C SER A 6 -67.62 10.28 19.80
N GLU A 7 -66.95 10.55 18.69
CA GLU A 7 -65.58 11.04 18.56
C GLU A 7 -65.42 12.46 19.14
N ARG A 8 -64.13 12.83 19.34
CA ARG A 8 -63.44 13.99 18.74
C ARG A 8 -62.87 15.04 19.71
N ARG A 9 -61.63 15.44 19.37
CA ARG A 9 -60.89 16.68 19.67
C ARG A 9 -60.15 16.70 21.02
N GLU A 10 -58.84 16.52 21.00
CA GLU A 10 -57.79 17.54 20.75
C GLU A 10 -57.47 18.25 22.07
N ASP A 11 -56.31 17.93 22.66
CA ASP A 11 -55.36 18.90 23.23
C ASP A 11 -54.07 18.14 23.55
N VAL A 12 -53.26 17.98 22.50
CA VAL A 12 -51.84 17.70 22.63
C VAL A 12 -51.22 19.07 22.85
N ASP A 13 -50.87 19.37 24.10
CA ASP A 13 -49.99 20.50 24.39
C ASP A 13 -48.66 20.25 23.67
N MET A 14 -48.53 20.94 22.53
CA MET A 14 -47.33 21.17 21.76
C MET A 14 -46.31 21.85 22.68
N GLU A 15 -45.41 21.06 23.24
CA GLU A 15 -44.18 21.58 23.82
C GLU A 15 -43.34 22.17 22.69
N GLU A 16 -43.45 23.50 22.58
CA GLU A 16 -42.51 24.48 22.06
C GLU A 16 -41.34 23.89 21.25
N SER A 17 -41.60 23.74 19.95
CA SER A 17 -40.56 23.47 18.95
C SER A 17 -39.53 24.59 18.99
N ALA A 18 -38.34 24.28 19.52
CA ALA A 18 -37.15 25.08 19.32
C ALA A 18 -36.99 25.37 17.81
N PRO A 19 -36.60 26.58 17.39
CA PRO A 19 -36.52 26.90 15.97
C PRO A 19 -35.51 25.98 15.29
N VAL A 20 -36.03 25.14 14.39
CA VAL A 20 -35.26 24.48 13.34
C VAL A 20 -34.43 25.55 12.66
N SER A 21 -33.12 25.48 12.86
CA SER A 21 -32.18 26.31 12.12
C SER A 21 -32.36 25.99 10.65
N GLU A 22 -32.65 27.00 9.85
CA GLU A 22 -32.72 26.90 8.40
C GLU A 22 -31.48 26.18 7.86
N PRO A 23 -31.60 25.35 6.81
CA PRO A 23 -30.44 24.75 6.18
C PRO A 23 -29.62 25.89 5.59
N GLN A 24 -28.52 26.24 6.25
CA GLN A 24 -27.54 27.13 5.69
C GLN A 24 -27.04 26.47 4.40
N THR A 25 -27.41 27.05 3.25
CA THR A 25 -26.75 26.77 1.98
C THR A 25 -25.31 27.17 2.14
N HIS A 26 -24.49 26.24 2.62
CA HIS A 26 -23.04 26.38 2.60
C HIS A 26 -22.66 26.35 1.13
N ALA A 27 -22.50 27.53 0.53
CA ALA A 27 -21.87 27.64 -0.77
C ALA A 27 -20.53 26.89 -0.67
N PRO A 28 -20.22 25.97 -1.60
CA PRO A 28 -18.93 25.31 -1.58
C PRO A 28 -17.85 26.41 -1.62
N PRO A 29 -16.73 26.24 -0.88
CA PRO A 29 -15.62 27.16 -1.00
C PRO A 29 -15.27 27.31 -2.48
N PRO A 30 -14.88 28.50 -2.96
CA PRO A 30 -14.41 28.63 -4.33
C PRO A 30 -13.32 27.58 -4.53
N LEU A 31 -13.44 26.77 -5.59
CA LEU A 31 -12.40 25.84 -5.99
C LEU A 31 -11.08 26.59 -5.90
N ALA A 32 -10.25 26.22 -4.93
CA ALA A 32 -8.88 26.71 -4.88
C ALA A 32 -8.34 26.45 -6.28
N GLN A 33 -7.93 27.51 -6.98
CA GLN A 33 -7.30 27.35 -8.28
C GLN A 33 -6.22 26.30 -8.09
N ALA A 34 -6.31 25.22 -8.87
CA ALA A 34 -5.28 24.20 -8.86
C ALA A 34 -3.94 24.94 -8.97
N PRO A 35 -2.92 24.60 -8.15
CA PRO A 35 -1.61 25.17 -8.34
C PRO A 35 -1.26 25.01 -9.82
N PRO A 36 -0.64 26.03 -10.46
CA PRO A 36 -0.18 25.87 -11.84
C PRO A 36 0.63 24.57 -11.90
N PRO A 37 0.52 23.78 -12.98
CA PRO A 37 1.28 22.55 -13.09
C PRO A 37 2.73 22.89 -12.78
N THR A 38 3.25 22.33 -11.69
CA THR A 38 4.67 22.38 -11.40
C THR A 38 5.33 21.84 -12.66
N GLN A 39 6.04 22.69 -13.41
CA GLN A 39 6.90 22.17 -14.46
C GLN A 39 7.82 21.19 -13.74
N ASP A 40 7.79 19.92 -14.17
CA ASP A 40 8.78 18.96 -13.69
C ASP A 40 10.15 19.63 -13.81
N PRO A 41 10.98 19.63 -12.75
CA PRO A 41 12.36 20.03 -12.93
C PRO A 41 12.88 19.22 -14.11
N ALA A 42 13.47 19.91 -15.09
CA ALA A 42 14.10 19.27 -16.23
C ALA A 42 14.91 18.07 -15.72
N PRO A 43 14.87 16.90 -16.39
CA PRO A 43 15.58 15.73 -15.92
C PRO A 43 17.00 16.17 -15.61
N ILE A 44 17.36 16.03 -14.33
CA ILE A 44 18.71 16.30 -13.86
C ILE A 44 19.59 15.51 -14.82
N PRO A 45 20.47 16.15 -15.62
CA PRO A 45 21.36 15.38 -16.46
C PRO A 45 22.04 14.40 -15.53
N ALA A 46 22.00 13.11 -15.87
CA ALA A 46 22.76 12.09 -15.17
C ALA A 46 24.24 12.43 -15.36
N SER A 47 24.73 13.41 -14.61
CA SER A 47 26.12 13.57 -14.32
C SER A 47 26.41 12.42 -13.37
N ALA A 48 26.66 11.26 -13.98
CA ALA A 48 27.27 10.16 -13.27
C ALA A 48 28.45 10.76 -12.51
N PRO A 49 28.55 10.55 -11.19
CA PRO A 49 29.77 10.91 -10.49
C PRO A 49 30.92 10.28 -11.28
N ALA A 50 31.99 11.05 -11.52
CA ALA A 50 33.23 10.51 -12.06
C ALA A 50 33.54 9.20 -11.33
N PRO A 51 34.01 8.13 -12.00
CA PRO A 51 34.20 6.84 -11.36
C PRO A 51 35.26 6.98 -10.27
N GLY A 52 34.82 7.32 -9.06
CA GLY A 52 35.54 7.07 -7.84
C GLY A 52 35.74 5.58 -7.81
N SER A 53 37.01 5.17 -7.73
CA SER A 53 37.48 3.80 -7.80
C SER A 53 36.59 2.87 -6.95
N ILE A 54 35.58 2.28 -7.58
CA ILE A 54 34.84 1.17 -6.98
C ILE A 54 35.88 0.09 -6.74
N SER A 55 36.01 -0.32 -5.49
CA SER A 55 36.89 -1.43 -5.12
C SER A 55 36.52 -2.63 -5.98
N THR A 56 37.39 -2.97 -6.93
CA THR A 56 37.28 -4.14 -7.81
C THR A 56 37.82 -5.40 -7.14
N ALA A 57 38.18 -5.33 -5.85
CA ALA A 57 38.44 -6.53 -5.07
C ALA A 57 37.16 -7.38 -5.11
N PRO A 58 37.24 -8.65 -5.55
CA PRO A 58 36.07 -9.51 -5.60
C PRO A 58 35.53 -9.63 -4.17
N LEU A 59 34.26 -9.27 -3.99
CA LEU A 59 33.52 -9.69 -2.81
C LEU A 59 33.57 -11.22 -2.80
N THR A 60 34.36 -11.80 -1.90
CA THR A 60 34.57 -13.25 -1.81
C THR A 60 33.29 -14.00 -1.43
N ALA A 61 32.28 -13.28 -0.95
CA ALA A 61 30.90 -13.75 -0.78
C ALA A 61 29.94 -12.60 -1.12
N THR A 62 29.14 -12.78 -2.18
CA THR A 62 28.02 -11.89 -2.53
C THR A 62 26.76 -12.73 -2.61
N THR A 63 25.66 -12.23 -2.07
CA THR A 63 24.32 -12.83 -2.24
C THR A 63 23.41 -11.85 -2.95
N PHE A 64 22.47 -12.38 -3.73
CA PHE A 64 21.38 -11.60 -4.27
C PHE A 64 20.23 -11.61 -3.26
N LEU A 65 19.82 -10.43 -2.79
CA LEU A 65 18.74 -10.29 -1.80
C LEU A 65 17.47 -9.75 -2.47
N LEU A 66 16.45 -10.58 -2.57
CA LEU A 66 15.12 -10.19 -3.05
C LEU A 66 14.25 -9.71 -1.88
N ILE A 67 13.69 -8.51 -1.99
CA ILE A 67 12.85 -7.91 -0.95
C ILE A 67 11.39 -7.87 -1.38
N ASP A 68 10.51 -8.44 -0.56
CA ASP A 68 9.07 -8.23 -0.57
C ASP A 68 8.38 -8.43 -1.93
N SER A 69 8.84 -9.42 -2.72
CA SER A 69 8.24 -9.76 -4.02
C SER A 69 6.95 -10.58 -3.86
N GLN A 70 5.93 -9.97 -3.26
CA GLN A 70 4.66 -10.60 -2.89
C GLN A 70 3.51 -10.10 -3.76
N THR A 71 2.52 -10.96 -4.01
CA THR A 71 1.35 -10.65 -4.85
C THR A 71 0.50 -9.51 -4.28
N ALA A 72 0.56 -9.22 -2.98
CA ALA A 72 -0.07 -8.06 -2.37
C ALA A 72 0.26 -6.74 -3.09
N PHE A 73 1.47 -6.60 -3.66
CA PHE A 73 1.90 -5.41 -4.38
C PHE A 73 1.31 -5.28 -5.80
N THR A 74 0.49 -6.23 -6.26
CA THR A 74 -0.32 -6.07 -7.48
C THR A 74 -1.72 -5.53 -7.19
N HIS A 75 -2.06 -5.25 -5.93
CA HIS A 75 -3.38 -4.75 -5.57
C HIS A 75 -3.70 -3.45 -6.34
N PRO A 76 -4.86 -3.37 -7.03
CA PRO A 76 -5.13 -2.32 -8.03
C PRO A 76 -5.21 -0.90 -7.46
N THR A 77 -5.56 -0.75 -6.18
CA THR A 77 -5.79 0.56 -5.55
C THR A 77 -5.02 0.81 -4.25
N HIS A 78 -4.49 -0.21 -3.58
CA HIS A 78 -3.91 -0.07 -2.23
C HIS A 78 -2.52 0.61 -2.27
N TRP A 79 -1.75 0.34 -3.32
CA TRP A 79 -0.37 0.84 -3.48
C TRP A 79 -0.25 1.91 -4.58
N GLY A 80 -1.38 2.48 -4.98
CA GLY A 80 -1.48 3.38 -6.13
C GLY A 80 -1.99 2.68 -7.39
N PRO A 81 -2.27 3.46 -8.45
CA PRO A 81 -2.99 2.98 -9.64
C PRO A 81 -2.13 2.20 -10.63
N ALA A 82 -0.80 2.30 -10.54
CA ALA A 82 0.13 1.68 -11.48
C ALA A 82 1.50 1.42 -10.86
N ARG A 83 2.29 0.54 -11.49
CA ARG A 83 3.70 0.31 -11.15
C ARG A 83 4.52 1.58 -11.40
N SER A 84 5.41 1.92 -10.46
CA SER A 84 6.44 2.92 -10.69
C SER A 84 7.55 2.41 -11.63
N ASN A 85 7.81 1.10 -11.64
CA ASN A 85 8.75 0.43 -12.53
C ASN A 85 8.02 -0.66 -13.35
N PRO A 86 7.53 -0.35 -14.56
CA PRO A 86 6.82 -1.30 -15.41
C PRO A 86 7.66 -2.47 -15.91
N SER A 87 8.99 -2.36 -15.85
CA SER A 87 9.93 -3.40 -16.30
C SER A 87 10.43 -4.29 -15.15
N TYR A 88 9.85 -4.18 -13.95
CA TYR A 88 10.29 -4.94 -12.79
C TYR A 88 10.28 -6.46 -13.06
N GLU A 89 9.19 -6.96 -13.61
CA GLU A 89 8.94 -8.38 -13.89
C GLU A 89 10.00 -8.99 -14.81
N SER A 90 10.35 -8.30 -15.91
CA SER A 90 11.37 -8.77 -16.86
C SER A 90 12.77 -8.66 -16.28
N ASN A 91 13.06 -7.57 -15.56
CA ASN A 91 14.37 -7.35 -14.95
C ASN A 91 14.66 -8.38 -13.86
N ILE A 92 13.70 -8.65 -12.97
CA ILE A 92 13.91 -9.61 -11.88
C ILE A 92 14.08 -11.03 -12.42
N SER A 93 13.32 -11.41 -13.45
CA SER A 93 13.46 -12.70 -14.12
C SER A 93 14.84 -12.89 -14.75
N THR A 94 15.49 -11.80 -15.16
CA THR A 94 16.86 -11.83 -15.71
C THR A 94 17.91 -11.94 -14.60
N LEU A 95 17.66 -11.33 -13.45
CA LEU A 95 18.58 -11.33 -12.30
C LEU A 95 18.52 -12.61 -11.47
N LEU A 96 17.38 -13.31 -11.50
CA LEU A 96 17.20 -14.62 -10.88
C LEU A 96 17.98 -15.67 -11.67
N SER A 97 19.30 -15.65 -11.50
CA SER A 97 20.24 -16.70 -11.91
C SER A 97 20.51 -17.64 -10.72
N PRO A 98 21.02 -18.86 -10.93
CA PRO A 98 21.16 -19.89 -9.90
C PRO A 98 22.23 -19.61 -8.80
N SER A 99 22.71 -18.38 -8.67
CA SER A 99 23.56 -17.96 -7.54
C SER A 99 22.75 -17.84 -6.26
N ALA A 100 23.39 -18.06 -5.10
CA ALA A 100 22.78 -18.01 -3.77
C ALA A 100 21.82 -16.80 -3.57
N LEU A 101 20.51 -17.09 -3.65
CA LEU A 101 19.43 -16.15 -3.39
C LEU A 101 19.08 -16.17 -1.91
N SER A 102 19.02 -14.98 -1.32
CA SER A 102 18.25 -14.74 -0.10
C SER A 102 16.98 -13.98 -0.48
N ALA A 103 15.83 -14.36 0.06
CA ALA A 103 14.57 -13.67 -0.16
C ALA A 103 13.97 -13.25 1.18
N SER A 104 13.36 -12.07 1.21
CA SER A 104 12.55 -11.63 2.33
C SER A 104 11.12 -11.34 1.90
N ARG A 105 10.16 -11.60 2.79
CA ARG A 105 8.76 -11.21 2.64
C ARG A 105 8.25 -10.54 3.91
N THR A 106 7.29 -9.65 3.74
CA THR A 106 6.66 -8.93 4.83
C THR A 106 5.36 -9.60 5.23
N GLN A 107 5.20 -9.75 6.54
CA GLN A 107 4.01 -10.20 7.20
C GLN A 107 3.41 -9.03 7.99
N ALA A 108 2.16 -8.70 7.69
CA ALA A 108 1.40 -7.73 8.48
C ALA A 108 0.56 -8.44 9.56
N PRO A 109 0.49 -7.92 10.79
CA PRO A 109 -0.34 -8.50 11.85
C PRO A 109 -1.83 -8.15 11.74
N ASP A 110 -2.18 -7.11 10.97
CA ASP A 110 -3.57 -6.72 10.74
C ASP A 110 -4.27 -7.74 9.83
N PRO A 111 -5.35 -8.43 10.27
CA PRO A 111 -6.09 -9.38 9.45
C PRO A 111 -6.70 -8.79 8.17
N LYS A 112 -6.87 -7.47 8.10
CA LYS A 112 -7.38 -6.78 6.90
C LYS A 112 -6.29 -6.43 5.90
N SER A 113 -5.02 -6.59 6.28
CA SER A 113 -3.90 -6.27 5.41
C SER A 113 -3.81 -7.27 4.25
N PRO A 114 -3.57 -6.81 3.01
CA PRO A 114 -3.21 -7.70 1.91
C PRO A 114 -1.95 -8.54 2.18
N LEU A 115 -1.11 -8.12 3.14
CA LEU A 115 0.13 -8.78 3.57
C LEU A 115 -0.07 -9.67 4.82
N HIS A 116 -1.30 -9.87 5.30
CA HIS A 116 -1.57 -10.82 6.38
C HIS A 116 -1.28 -12.26 5.91
N PRO A 117 -0.73 -13.17 6.74
CA PRO A 117 -0.36 -14.53 6.31
C PRO A 117 -1.49 -15.34 5.68
N ASP A 118 -2.72 -15.10 6.14
CA ASP A 118 -3.92 -15.76 5.62
C ASP A 118 -4.48 -15.09 4.36
N ALA A 119 -3.96 -13.93 3.96
CA ALA A 119 -4.39 -13.23 2.76
C ALA A 119 -3.70 -13.83 1.52
N PRO A 120 -4.40 -13.91 0.36
CA PRO A 120 -3.79 -14.35 -0.90
C PRO A 120 -2.57 -13.52 -1.32
N GLY A 121 -2.54 -12.26 -0.91
CA GLY A 121 -1.47 -11.30 -1.17
C GLY A 121 -0.14 -11.65 -0.48
N PHE A 122 -0.15 -12.51 0.54
CA PHE A 122 1.07 -12.93 1.23
C PHE A 122 1.95 -13.86 0.38
N ALA A 123 1.37 -14.48 -0.65
CA ALA A 123 2.09 -15.34 -1.59
C ALA A 123 3.18 -14.57 -2.34
N TRP A 124 4.24 -15.28 -2.73
CA TRP A 124 5.26 -14.78 -3.65
C TRP A 124 4.67 -14.51 -5.04
N MET A 125 5.26 -13.59 -5.79
CA MET A 125 4.96 -13.52 -7.21
C MET A 125 5.35 -14.85 -7.89
N PRO A 126 4.62 -15.28 -8.94
CA PRO A 126 4.91 -16.56 -9.60
C PRO A 126 6.34 -16.67 -10.14
N TYR A 127 6.92 -15.56 -10.59
CA TYR A 127 8.26 -15.49 -11.16
C TYR A 127 9.37 -15.26 -10.13
N THR A 128 9.04 -15.12 -8.84
CA THR A 128 10.01 -14.94 -7.74
C THR A 128 9.79 -15.93 -6.60
N THR A 129 9.02 -16.99 -6.83
CA THR A 129 8.79 -18.03 -5.84
C THR A 129 10.12 -18.72 -5.52
N PRO A 130 10.58 -18.69 -4.25
CA PRO A 130 11.84 -19.30 -3.91
C PRO A 130 11.88 -20.80 -4.21
N ILE A 131 13.03 -21.30 -4.64
CA ILE A 131 13.29 -22.73 -4.86
C ILE A 131 13.97 -23.37 -3.65
N ALA A 132 14.06 -24.71 -3.66
CA ALA A 132 14.68 -25.44 -2.56
C ALA A 132 16.16 -25.05 -2.37
N GLY A 133 16.54 -24.74 -1.13
CA GLY A 133 17.90 -24.35 -0.75
C GLY A 133 18.15 -22.84 -0.66
N GLU A 134 17.19 -22.02 -1.06
CA GLU A 134 17.29 -20.56 -0.92
C GLU A 134 16.97 -20.11 0.52
N HIS A 135 17.67 -19.08 0.99
CA HIS A 135 17.45 -18.55 2.32
C HIS A 135 16.21 -17.63 2.31
N ILE A 136 15.23 -17.91 3.17
CA ILE A 136 13.99 -17.12 3.24
C ILE A 136 13.82 -16.54 4.63
N VAL A 137 13.59 -15.23 4.69
CA VAL A 137 13.31 -14.49 5.91
C VAL A 137 11.90 -13.91 5.84
N THR A 138 11.12 -14.06 6.91
CA THR A 138 9.82 -13.35 7.05
C THR A 138 9.97 -12.27 8.11
N LYS A 139 9.64 -11.03 7.75
CA LYS A 139 9.77 -9.85 8.62
C LYS A 139 8.42 -9.20 8.91
N THR A 140 8.31 -8.51 10.04
CA THR A 140 7.10 -7.77 10.44
C THR A 140 7.27 -6.25 10.38
N VAL A 141 8.49 -5.79 10.07
CA VAL A 141 8.86 -4.37 9.91
C VAL A 141 9.54 -4.14 8.56
N ASN A 142 9.82 -2.88 8.22
CA ASN A 142 10.38 -2.52 6.91
C ASN A 142 11.75 -3.16 6.66
N SER A 143 12.66 -3.13 7.63
CA SER A 143 14.00 -3.70 7.49
C SER A 143 13.98 -5.22 7.63
N ALA A 144 14.60 -5.91 6.69
CA ALA A 144 14.76 -7.37 6.74
C ALA A 144 15.84 -7.84 7.71
N PHE A 145 16.60 -6.94 8.34
CA PHE A 145 17.61 -7.24 9.35
C PHE A 145 17.08 -7.17 10.79
N ILE A 146 15.97 -6.46 11.02
CA ILE A 146 15.47 -6.25 12.38
C ILE A 146 14.64 -7.46 12.81
N GLY A 147 15.12 -8.19 13.81
CA GLY A 147 14.41 -9.33 14.40
C GLY A 147 14.39 -10.57 13.51
N THR A 148 15.42 -10.74 12.69
CA THR A 148 15.59 -11.86 11.75
C THR A 148 17.04 -12.33 11.75
N GLU A 149 17.31 -13.45 11.07
CA GLU A 149 18.66 -14.05 10.94
C GLU A 149 19.38 -13.60 9.65
N LEU A 150 19.14 -12.36 9.17
CA LEU A 150 19.73 -11.87 7.91
C LEU A 150 21.15 -11.28 8.08
N GLU A 151 21.59 -11.00 9.30
CA GLU A 151 22.93 -10.45 9.63
C GLU A 151 24.07 -11.47 9.47
#